data_AF-A0A961L5D1-F1
#
_entry.id   AF-A0A961L5D1-F1
#
_cell.length_a   1.000
_cell.length_b   1.000
_cell.length_c   1.000
_cell.angle_alpha   90.00
_cell.angle_beta   90.00
_cell.angle_gamma   90.00
#
_symmetry.space_group_name_H-M   'P 1'
#
loop_
_entity.id
_entity.type
_entity.pdbx_description
1 polymer ?
#
loop_
_entity_poly.entity_id
_entity_poly.type
_entity_poly.pdbx_seq_one_letter_code
_entity_poly.pdbx_strand_id
1 'polypeptide(L)'
;MTAIKTLAGLAICAAGLAACTMDTASDGGSAAAAPSVQEQACLAGVSNQTNNGEVTVLSNEFSEANSLVMIGVGPDRAPWRCLVSNDGVVAEISSATDEGAL
;
A
#
# COMPACT_ATOMS: atom_id res chain seq x y z
N MET A 1 23.72 -27.53 -46.46
CA MET A 1 22.59 -27.21 -45.56
C MET A 1 22.42 -28.40 -44.65
N THR A 2 23.11 -28.39 -43.50
CA THR A 2 23.17 -29.53 -42.59
C THR A 2 22.77 -29.07 -41.20
N ALA A 3 21.77 -29.75 -40.66
CA ALA A 3 21.08 -29.47 -39.41
C ALA A 3 21.96 -29.76 -38.17
N ILE A 4 21.80 -28.96 -37.12
CA ILE A 4 22.21 -29.31 -35.76
C ILE A 4 21.03 -29.05 -34.82
N LYS A 5 20.59 -30.13 -34.17
CA LYS A 5 19.51 -30.24 -33.20
C LYS A 5 20.18 -30.73 -31.92
N THR A 6 20.33 -29.87 -30.93
CA THR A 6 20.86 -30.22 -29.60
C THR A 6 19.85 -29.82 -28.52
N LEU A 7 19.17 -30.83 -27.98
CA LEU A 7 18.65 -30.80 -26.61
C LEU A 7 19.85 -30.84 -25.66
N ALA A 8 19.91 -29.95 -24.68
CA ALA A 8 20.55 -30.21 -23.39
C ALA A 8 20.11 -29.13 -22.40
N GLY A 9 19.48 -29.56 -21.31
CA GLY A 9 19.11 -28.67 -20.21
C GLY A 9 20.33 -28.13 -19.48
N LEU A 10 20.14 -26.99 -18.83
CA LEU A 10 21.04 -26.53 -17.79
C LEU A 10 20.20 -25.98 -16.65
N ALA A 11 19.93 -26.84 -15.68
CA ALA A 11 19.54 -26.44 -14.34
C ALA A 11 20.69 -25.62 -13.75
N ILE A 12 20.45 -24.35 -13.46
CA ILE A 12 21.30 -23.55 -12.59
C ILE A 12 20.48 -23.24 -11.35
N CYS A 13 20.52 -24.15 -10.39
CA CYS A 13 20.20 -23.84 -9.00
C CYS A 13 21.44 -23.17 -8.40
N ALA A 14 21.50 -21.83 -8.43
CA ALA A 14 22.53 -21.08 -7.72
C ALA A 14 22.19 -21.04 -6.23
N ALA A 15 23.10 -21.60 -5.43
CA ALA A 15 23.03 -21.66 -3.99
C ALA A 15 23.26 -20.27 -3.34
N GLY A 16 22.50 -20.02 -2.27
CA GLY A 16 22.98 -19.38 -1.04
C GLY A 16 23.50 -17.95 -1.12
N LEU A 17 22.60 -16.97 -0.95
CA LEU A 17 22.93 -15.75 -0.21
C LEU A 17 22.52 -15.94 1.24
N ALA A 18 23.53 -16.22 2.08
CA ALA A 18 23.42 -16.11 3.52
C ALA A 18 23.37 -14.63 3.94
N ALA A 19 22.60 -14.38 5.00
CA ALA A 19 22.69 -13.25 5.95
C ALA A 19 22.06 -11.90 5.57
N CYS A 20 20.81 -11.69 5.98
CA CYS A 20 20.46 -10.66 6.97
C CYS A 20 18.98 -10.73 7.38
N THR A 21 18.65 -11.47 8.44
CA THR A 21 17.60 -10.99 9.37
C THR A 21 18.06 -11.34 10.76
N MET A 22 18.43 -10.30 11.50
CA MET A 22 18.62 -10.36 12.94
C MET A 22 17.32 -10.90 13.53
N ASP A 23 17.39 -12.07 14.16
CA ASP A 23 16.38 -12.51 15.11
C ASP A 23 16.52 -11.61 16.34
N THR A 24 15.82 -10.48 16.32
CA THR A 24 15.49 -9.75 17.55
C THR A 24 14.18 -10.32 18.03
N ALA A 25 14.26 -11.40 18.80
CA ALA A 25 13.22 -11.76 19.72
C ALA A 25 13.03 -10.63 20.74
N SER A 26 11.76 -10.30 20.98
CA SER A 26 11.24 -9.46 22.07
C SER A 26 11.35 -7.94 21.86
N ASP A 27 10.30 -7.37 21.26
CA ASP A 27 9.58 -6.30 21.93
C ASP A 27 8.10 -6.39 21.53
N GLY A 28 7.20 -6.27 22.49
CA GLY A 28 5.75 -6.20 22.28
C GLY A 28 5.32 -4.90 21.62
N GLY A 29 6.03 -4.45 20.60
CA GLY A 29 5.61 -3.38 19.72
C GLY A 29 4.71 -3.98 18.66
N SER A 30 3.46 -3.51 18.58
CA SER A 30 2.58 -3.78 17.45
C SER A 30 3.37 -3.57 16.16
N ALA A 31 3.82 -4.66 15.53
CA ALA A 31 4.34 -4.61 14.17
C ALA A 31 3.23 -3.94 13.38
N ALA A 32 3.45 -2.69 12.93
CA ALA A 32 2.49 -2.01 12.09
C ALA A 32 2.25 -2.95 10.93
N ALA A 33 1.08 -3.59 10.92
CA ALA A 33 0.73 -4.52 9.87
C ALA A 33 0.95 -3.77 8.56
N ALA A 34 1.59 -4.42 7.59
CA ALA A 34 1.78 -3.80 6.29
C ALA A 34 0.44 -3.25 5.80
N PRO A 35 0.38 -2.01 5.32
CA PRO A 35 -0.88 -1.40 4.93
C PRO A 35 -1.56 -2.28 3.88
N SER A 36 -2.86 -2.49 4.05
CA SER A 36 -3.71 -3.22 3.12
C SER A 36 -3.67 -2.60 1.73
N VAL A 37 -4.09 -3.37 0.72
CA VAL A 37 -4.17 -2.88 -0.67
C VAL A 37 -5.06 -1.62 -0.76
N GLN A 38 -6.12 -1.56 0.04
CA GLN A 38 -7.02 -0.41 0.12
C GLN A 38 -6.30 0.84 0.67
N GLU A 39 -5.59 0.69 1.78
CA GLU A 39 -4.83 1.78 2.39
C GLU A 39 -3.72 2.28 1.47
N GLN A 40 -2.98 1.38 0.82
CA GLN A 40 -1.94 1.75 -0.14
C GLN A 40 -2.51 2.53 -1.34
N ALA A 41 -3.61 2.05 -1.91
CA ALA A 41 -4.29 2.73 -3.02
C ALA A 41 -4.78 4.12 -2.61
N CYS A 42 -5.33 4.26 -1.40
CA CYS A 42 -5.79 5.55 -0.89
C CYS A 42 -4.65 6.51 -0.54
N LEU A 43 -3.55 6.05 0.05
CA LEU A 43 -2.36 6.87 0.28
C LEU A 43 -1.81 7.40 -1.05
N ALA A 44 -1.70 6.54 -2.08
CA ALA A 44 -1.26 6.95 -3.40
C ALA A 44 -2.26 7.90 -4.08
N GLY A 45 -3.56 7.62 -4.00
CA GLY A 45 -4.60 8.46 -4.59
C GLY A 45 -4.63 9.86 -3.97
N VAL A 46 -4.66 9.94 -2.64
CA VAL A 46 -4.72 11.21 -1.91
C VAL A 46 -3.43 12.01 -2.11
N SER A 47 -2.25 11.38 -2.02
CA SER A 47 -0.98 12.08 -2.24
C SER A 47 -0.89 12.71 -3.63
N ASN A 48 -1.36 12.01 -4.66
CA ASN A 48 -1.46 12.56 -6.02
C ASN A 48 -2.51 13.68 -6.12
N GLN A 49 -3.68 13.51 -5.51
CA GLN A 49 -4.78 14.49 -5.56
C GLN A 49 -4.41 15.81 -4.86
N THR A 50 -3.68 15.75 -3.75
CA THR A 50 -3.26 16.91 -2.96
C THR A 50 -1.86 17.41 -3.31
N ASN A 51 -1.15 16.72 -4.21
CA ASN A 51 0.27 16.96 -4.51
C ASN A 51 1.12 17.08 -3.22
N ASN A 52 0.89 16.17 -2.27
CA ASN A 52 1.52 16.17 -0.96
C ASN A 52 2.05 14.77 -0.64
N GLY A 53 3.35 14.67 -0.35
CA GLY A 53 3.99 13.38 -0.03
C GLY A 53 3.81 12.94 1.41
N GLU A 54 3.36 13.82 2.30
CA GLU A 54 3.11 13.52 3.70
C GLU A 54 1.66 13.09 3.89
N VAL A 55 1.40 11.81 3.66
CA VAL A 55 0.08 11.19 3.85
C VAL A 55 0.15 10.06 4.87
N THR A 56 -0.88 9.91 5.69
CA THR A 56 -0.98 8.81 6.65
C THR A 56 -2.40 8.29 6.74
N VAL A 57 -2.57 7.02 7.12
CA VAL A 57 -3.89 6.46 7.41
C VAL A 57 -4.32 6.93 8.81
N LEU A 58 -5.52 7.51 8.91
CA LEU A 58 -6.15 7.88 10.18
C LEU A 58 -7.09 6.78 10.66
N SER A 59 -7.90 6.22 9.76
CA SER A 59 -8.80 5.10 10.03
C SER A 59 -9.14 4.35 8.74
N ASN A 60 -9.61 3.12 8.90
CA ASN A 60 -10.09 2.27 7.82
C ASN A 60 -11.35 1.55 8.30
N GLU A 61 -12.45 1.74 7.57
CA GLU A 61 -13.71 1.06 7.77
C GLU A 61 -13.97 0.14 6.57
N PHE A 62 -13.69 -1.15 6.77
CA PHE A 62 -13.91 -2.17 5.76
C PHE A 62 -15.41 -2.45 5.58
N SER A 63 -15.86 -2.57 4.33
CA SER A 63 -17.16 -3.18 4.00
C SER A 63 -17.04 -4.10 2.79
N GLU A 64 -17.98 -5.05 2.66
CA GLU A 64 -18.00 -6.04 1.59
C GLU A 64 -18.12 -5.42 0.19
N ALA A 65 -18.73 -4.24 0.08
CA ALA A 65 -18.83 -3.50 -1.18
C ALA A 65 -17.59 -2.63 -1.44
N ASN A 66 -17.29 -1.72 -0.51
CA ASN A 66 -16.14 -0.81 -0.59
C ASN A 66 -15.61 -0.56 0.82
N SER A 67 -14.32 -0.26 0.95
CA SER A 67 -13.71 0.22 2.17
C SER A 67 -13.64 1.75 2.17
N LEU A 68 -13.86 2.35 3.33
CA LEU A 68 -13.67 3.76 3.57
C LEU A 68 -12.37 3.98 4.33
N VAL A 69 -11.40 4.62 3.69
CA VAL A 69 -10.11 4.95 4.31
C VAL A 69 -10.05 6.46 4.52
N MET A 70 -9.81 6.87 5.77
CA MET A 70 -9.55 8.27 6.10
C MET A 70 -8.04 8.50 6.07
N ILE A 71 -7.60 9.46 5.26
CA ILE A 71 -6.19 9.83 5.10
C ILE A 71 -5.95 11.22 5.67
N GLY A 72 -4.90 11.38 6.47
CA GLY A 72 -4.43 12.66 6.95
C GLY A 72 -3.35 13.19 6.03
N VAL A 73 -3.50 14.43 5.55
CA VAL A 73 -2.56 15.07 4.63
C VAL A 73 -1.80 16.20 5.33
N GLY A 74 -0.48 16.20 5.20
CA GLY A 74 0.41 17.20 5.76
C GLY A 74 0.54 17.16 7.29
N PRO A 75 1.20 18.17 7.87
CA PRO A 75 1.52 18.20 9.30
C PRO A 75 0.27 18.35 10.17
N ASP A 76 -0.75 19.05 9.67
CA ASP A 76 -2.02 19.25 10.35
C ASP A 76 -2.97 18.04 10.22
N ARG A 77 -2.55 16.99 9.48
CA ARG A 77 -3.36 15.80 9.21
C ARG A 77 -4.76 16.15 8.71
N ALA A 78 -4.85 17.10 7.78
CA ALA A 78 -6.12 17.50 7.18
C ALA A 78 -6.85 16.24 6.67
N PRO A 79 -8.11 16.00 7.07
CA PRO A 79 -8.75 14.71 6.84
C PRO A 79 -9.28 14.62 5.41
N TRP A 80 -8.99 13.52 4.73
CA TRP A 80 -9.44 13.18 3.40
C TRP A 80 -10.14 11.84 3.42
N ARG A 81 -11.29 11.77 2.77
CA ARG A 81 -12.07 10.57 2.58
C ARG A 81 -11.67 9.90 1.28
N CYS A 82 -11.30 8.63 1.36
CA CYS A 82 -11.03 7.81 0.20
C CYS A 82 -11.92 6.57 0.21
N LEU A 83 -12.75 6.43 -0.82
CA LEU A 83 -13.62 5.27 -1.00
C LEU A 83 -12.96 4.35 -2.02
N VAL A 84 -12.67 3.11 -1.63
CA VAL A 84 -11.85 2.18 -2.41
C VAL A 84 -12.47 0.79 -2.41
N SER A 85 -12.48 0.12 -3.55
CA SER A 85 -12.95 -1.25 -3.66
C SER A 85 -11.96 -2.23 -3.01
N ASN A 86 -12.43 -3.43 -2.70
CA ASN A 86 -11.59 -4.45 -2.06
C ASN A 86 -10.40 -4.90 -2.93
N ASP A 87 -10.44 -4.67 -4.24
CA ASP A 87 -9.32 -4.89 -5.17
C ASP A 87 -8.33 -3.71 -5.26
N GLY A 88 -8.53 -2.64 -4.47
CA GLY A 88 -7.65 -1.45 -4.47
C GLY A 88 -7.98 -0.39 -5.52
N VAL A 89 -9.16 -0.46 -6.14
CA VAL A 89 -9.60 0.55 -7.11
C VAL A 89 -10.24 1.73 -6.37
N VAL A 90 -9.66 2.91 -6.48
CA VAL A 90 -10.19 4.13 -5.84
C VAL A 90 -11.43 4.60 -6.61
N ALA A 91 -12.56 4.69 -5.91
CA ALA A 91 -13.84 5.13 -6.45
C ALA A 91 -14.08 6.62 -6.23
N GLU A 92 -13.69 7.15 -5.06
CA GLU A 92 -13.86 8.57 -4.73
C GLU A 92 -12.73 9.04 -3.82
N ILE A 93 -12.27 10.28 -4.02
CA ILE A 93 -11.41 11.02 -3.10
C ILE A 93 -12.06 12.37 -2.84
N SER A 94 -12.29 12.73 -1.58
CA SER A 94 -12.85 14.02 -1.20
C SER A 94 -12.24 14.55 0.11
N SER A 95 -12.16 15.87 0.25
CA SER A 95 -11.85 16.50 1.54
C SER A 95 -12.95 16.14 2.53
N ALA A 96 -12.57 15.70 3.73
CA ALA A 96 -13.48 15.52 4.86
C ALA A 96 -13.48 16.73 5.79
N THR A 97 -12.79 17.81 5.41
CA THR A 97 -12.94 19.11 6.07
C THR A 97 -14.35 19.59 5.78
N ASP A 98 -15.09 19.98 6.82
CA ASP A 98 -16.42 20.55 6.66
C ASP A 98 -16.28 21.89 5.91
N GLU A 99 -16.50 21.86 4.59
CA GLU A 99 -16.45 23.04 3.71
C GLU A 99 -17.62 24.04 4.01
N GLY A 100 -18.35 23.86 5.13
CA GLY A 100 -19.61 24.52 5.46
C GLY A 100 -19.67 25.20 6.84
N ALA A 101 -18.58 25.27 7.60
CA ALA A 101 -18.50 26.13 8.77
C ALA A 101 -18.29 27.60 8.35
N LEU A 102 -19.36 28.25 7.88
CA LEU A 102 -19.44 29.67 7.58
C LEU A 102 -20.19 30.41 8.69
#